data_AF-N9SR00-F1
#
_entry.id   AF-N9SR00-F1
#
_cell.length_a   1.000
_cell.length_b   1.000
_cell.length_c   1.000
_cell.angle_alpha   90.00
_cell.angle_beta   90.00
_cell.angle_gamma   90.00
#
_symmetry.space_group_name_H-M   'P 1'
#
loop_
_entity.id
_entity.type
_entity.pdbx_description
1 polymer ?
#
loop_
_entity_poly.entity_id
_entity_poly.type
_entity_poly.pdbx_seq_one_letter_code
_entity_poly.pdbx_strand_id
1 'polypeptide(L)'
;MDPNDIEAGITNITPYIAQLVGKITNVEVTDELKKAVAKNLLSEKHNSLQNYADKFFVSIPEEDTELFKIDDYARQNSFVWQKIVDRFRKLLDSANVVNFLKEPAATEYKNGKQFDSINKKYAWLIRNLDYSKFTTLSGNAEKFLREGYTATAENVYINENGELDSYSYDPAPGFNVVTTRLERDNREKRVFSIDGYYGRNPDDISNGEYPGWSKAEVTSSEKFKEFNVGKDDDIKIFELTKIEKEKNGSQRKGYAVEIDANNSDGYEKTEKLIKQLQEKNIEITSYRIKNMGDKDPNQQFKKILKALPNNIQHLELFFSPRATNTSSLIELENKKIRELSLFTKGNPLLDNWSINPWAIKGVEWVNTIDYNINRENPQTVSRIVFNTLAFEESDIKENSNDKFERINLGLRMAYYVRNNEGIFQGSFGSGLNPDINEGDNSYPTRLDFSRAPSIKSLKGLIFHDIRKQNNKSRKLKNLKFFNDKPYFQLKTADLDQGQLDKVMALGEPEPPRTEIQFSNGQETIGIKFSDSNTLSTSALSNLDVLITLSKISRKIQIPKNANALKEQLKNYGYDVTETSEIDDITFN
;
A
#
# COMPACT_ATOMS: atom_id res chain seq x y z
N MET A 1 -13.09 -20.12 -6.63
CA MET A 1 -13.89 -19.19 -5.79
C MET A 1 -15.07 -19.95 -5.23
N ASP A 2 -15.49 -19.64 -4.00
CA ASP A 2 -16.65 -20.26 -3.35
C ASP A 2 -17.96 -19.76 -4.00
N PRO A 3 -18.92 -20.64 -4.36
CA PRO A 3 -20.18 -20.22 -4.98
C PRO A 3 -21.00 -19.23 -4.15
N ASN A 4 -20.98 -19.35 -2.82
CA ASN A 4 -21.76 -18.46 -1.95
C ASN A 4 -21.16 -17.04 -1.91
N ASP A 5 -19.84 -16.93 -2.05
CA ASP A 5 -19.16 -15.62 -2.12
C ASP A 5 -19.48 -14.91 -3.45
N ILE A 6 -19.66 -15.68 -4.53
CA ILE A 6 -20.12 -15.17 -5.83
C ILE A 6 -21.59 -14.72 -5.73
N GLU A 7 -22.47 -15.53 -5.15
CA GLU A 7 -23.89 -15.21 -4.97
C GLU A 7 -24.08 -13.97 -4.07
N ALA A 8 -23.30 -13.86 -3.00
CA ALA A 8 -23.27 -12.67 -2.15
C ALA A 8 -22.68 -11.44 -2.85
N GLY A 9 -22.05 -11.62 -4.02
CA GLY A 9 -21.43 -10.56 -4.81
C GLY A 9 -20.20 -9.96 -4.13
N ILE A 10 -19.46 -10.74 -3.35
CA ILE A 10 -18.25 -10.27 -2.64
C ILE A 10 -16.95 -10.69 -3.34
N THR A 11 -17.03 -11.48 -4.41
CA THR A 11 -15.90 -11.73 -5.32
C THR A 11 -15.71 -10.55 -6.27
N ASN A 12 -14.49 -10.35 -6.75
CA ASN A 12 -14.24 -9.42 -7.85
C ASN A 12 -14.97 -9.90 -9.12
N ILE A 13 -15.55 -8.96 -9.90
CA ILE A 13 -16.19 -9.22 -11.19
C ILE A 13 -15.23 -9.94 -12.13
N THR A 14 -13.98 -9.47 -12.17
CA THR A 14 -12.89 -10.07 -12.94
C THR A 14 -11.82 -10.50 -11.95
N PRO A 15 -11.63 -11.82 -11.71
CA PRO A 15 -10.69 -12.30 -10.70
C PRO A 15 -9.31 -11.66 -10.84
N TYR A 16 -8.81 -11.10 -9.75
CA TYR A 16 -7.45 -10.59 -9.69
C TYR A 16 -6.49 -11.74 -9.41
N ILE A 17 -5.34 -11.73 -10.08
CA ILE A 17 -4.25 -12.70 -9.90
C ILE A 17 -3.01 -11.89 -9.56
N ALA A 18 -2.51 -12.00 -8.36
CA ALA A 18 -1.33 -11.27 -7.91
C ALA A 18 -0.02 -11.96 -8.33
N GLN A 19 -0.02 -13.30 -8.46
CA GLN A 19 1.13 -14.12 -8.82
C GLN A 19 0.98 -14.67 -10.24
N LEU A 20 1.65 -14.01 -11.18
CA LEU A 20 1.61 -14.37 -12.61
C LEU A 20 2.59 -15.47 -13.01
N VAL A 21 3.69 -15.56 -12.29
CA VAL A 21 4.84 -16.37 -12.67
C VAL A 21 5.05 -17.45 -11.63
N GLY A 22 5.42 -18.63 -12.10
CA GLY A 22 5.72 -19.76 -11.23
C GLY A 22 6.93 -19.45 -10.34
N LYS A 23 6.99 -20.13 -9.19
CA LYS A 23 8.19 -20.12 -8.36
C LYS A 23 9.22 -21.06 -8.99
N ILE A 24 10.43 -20.56 -9.24
CA ILE A 24 11.55 -21.41 -9.64
C ILE A 24 11.93 -22.28 -8.43
N THR A 25 11.91 -23.59 -8.61
CA THR A 25 12.29 -24.55 -7.55
C THR A 25 13.70 -25.07 -7.73
N ASN A 26 14.18 -25.14 -8.97
CA ASN A 26 15.53 -25.55 -9.31
C ASN A 26 15.89 -25.10 -10.74
N VAL A 27 17.14 -24.69 -10.94
CA VAL A 27 17.74 -24.41 -12.24
C VAL A 27 18.91 -25.36 -12.47
N GLU A 28 18.98 -25.95 -13.65
CA GLU A 28 20.19 -26.65 -14.08
C GLU A 28 21.29 -25.62 -14.39
N VAL A 29 22.30 -25.56 -13.51
CA VAL A 29 23.40 -24.60 -13.66
C VAL A 29 24.50 -25.20 -14.53
N THR A 30 24.44 -24.87 -15.82
CA THR A 30 25.44 -25.26 -16.83
C THR A 30 26.71 -24.40 -16.73
N ASP A 31 27.83 -24.90 -17.24
CA ASP A 31 29.07 -24.12 -17.32
C ASP A 31 28.93 -22.87 -18.19
N GLU A 32 28.08 -22.91 -19.22
CA GLU A 32 27.76 -21.75 -20.05
C GLU A 32 27.08 -20.66 -19.24
N LEU A 33 26.09 -21.03 -18.42
CA LEU A 33 25.40 -20.09 -17.55
C LEU A 33 26.35 -19.48 -16.50
N LYS A 34 27.20 -20.29 -15.86
CA LYS A 34 28.21 -19.80 -14.91
C LYS A 34 29.13 -18.77 -15.54
N LYS A 35 29.65 -19.06 -16.74
CA LYS A 35 30.52 -18.15 -17.49
C LYS A 35 29.81 -16.87 -17.88
N ALA A 36 28.55 -16.95 -18.33
CA ALA A 36 27.76 -15.77 -18.66
C ALA A 36 27.53 -14.86 -17.44
N VAL A 37 27.21 -15.43 -16.28
CA VAL A 37 27.04 -14.66 -15.03
C VAL A 37 28.37 -14.04 -14.59
N ALA A 38 29.47 -14.81 -14.59
CA ALA A 38 30.79 -14.30 -14.24
C ALA A 38 31.20 -13.12 -15.14
N LYS A 39 30.99 -13.24 -16.45
CA LYS A 39 31.27 -12.17 -17.42
C LYS A 39 30.41 -10.92 -17.17
N ASN A 40 29.13 -11.10 -16.82
CA ASN A 40 28.23 -10.00 -16.47
C ASN A 40 28.68 -9.24 -15.21
N LEU A 41 29.13 -9.95 -14.19
CA LEU A 41 29.64 -9.39 -12.94
C LEU A 41 30.98 -8.68 -13.13
N LEU A 42 31.80 -9.18 -14.05
CA LEU A 42 33.15 -8.68 -14.29
C LEU A 42 33.18 -7.47 -15.24
N SER A 43 32.53 -7.54 -16.41
CA SER A 43 32.80 -6.57 -17.49
C SER A 43 31.64 -6.20 -18.42
N GLU A 44 30.47 -6.85 -18.43
CA GLU A 44 29.41 -6.48 -19.40
C GLU A 44 28.53 -5.30 -18.95
N LYS A 45 28.25 -5.18 -17.64
CA LYS A 45 27.35 -4.15 -17.13
C LYS A 45 28.09 -2.87 -16.72
N HIS A 46 27.38 -1.74 -16.71
CA HIS A 46 27.92 -0.43 -16.32
C HIS A 46 28.60 -0.45 -14.94
N ASN A 47 28.01 -1.16 -13.98
CA ASN A 47 28.48 -1.24 -12.58
C ASN A 47 29.29 -2.52 -12.29
N SER A 48 29.69 -3.29 -13.31
CA SER A 48 30.54 -4.47 -13.14
C SER A 48 31.92 -4.12 -12.57
N LEU A 49 32.63 -5.11 -12.00
CA LEU A 49 33.88 -4.88 -11.28
C LEU A 49 34.92 -4.10 -12.09
N GLN A 50 35.24 -4.58 -13.29
CA GLN A 50 36.24 -3.98 -14.15
C GLN A 50 35.79 -2.61 -14.66
N ASN A 51 34.58 -2.51 -15.21
CA ASN A 51 34.08 -1.24 -15.76
C ASN A 51 33.97 -0.15 -14.70
N TYR A 52 33.56 -0.50 -13.48
CA TYR A 52 33.44 0.44 -12.37
C TYR A 52 34.83 0.90 -11.90
N ALA A 53 35.79 -0.03 -11.77
CA ALA A 53 37.17 0.29 -11.44
C ALA A 53 37.84 1.15 -12.51
N ASP A 54 37.73 0.78 -13.79
CA ASP A 54 38.32 1.51 -14.91
C ASP A 54 37.80 2.95 -14.95
N LYS A 55 36.47 3.15 -14.88
CA LYS A 55 35.89 4.51 -14.86
C LYS A 55 36.32 5.33 -13.64
N PHE A 56 36.38 4.69 -12.48
CA PHE A 56 36.79 5.34 -11.24
C PHE A 56 38.25 5.82 -11.35
N PHE A 57 39.15 4.93 -11.77
CA PHE A 57 40.58 5.22 -11.82
C PHE A 57 41.04 6.01 -13.05
N VAL A 58 40.25 6.07 -14.14
CA VAL A 58 40.50 7.02 -15.24
C VAL A 58 40.48 8.48 -14.76
N SER A 59 39.70 8.78 -13.72
CA SER A 59 39.59 10.12 -13.16
C SER A 59 40.65 10.48 -12.12
N ILE A 60 41.56 9.56 -11.79
CA ILE A 60 42.51 9.68 -10.68
C ILE A 60 43.93 9.33 -11.13
N PRO A 61 44.93 10.21 -10.91
CA PRO A 61 46.33 9.91 -11.20
C PRO A 61 46.82 8.59 -10.58
N GLU A 62 47.73 7.90 -11.27
CA GLU A 62 48.33 6.64 -10.78
C GLU A 62 49.23 6.86 -9.56
N GLU A 63 49.93 7.99 -9.54
CA GLU A 63 50.80 8.43 -8.45
C GLU A 63 50.39 9.82 -7.93
N ASP A 64 50.82 10.16 -6.72
CA ASP A 64 50.62 11.49 -6.17
C ASP A 64 51.33 12.56 -7.04
N THR A 65 50.67 13.70 -7.22
CA THR A 65 51.25 14.88 -7.87
C THR A 65 51.32 16.05 -6.87
N GLU A 66 51.79 17.21 -7.31
CA GLU A 66 51.70 18.44 -6.50
C GLU A 66 50.25 18.87 -6.25
N LEU A 67 49.35 18.57 -7.19
CA LEU A 67 47.95 19.00 -7.17
C LEU A 67 46.98 17.90 -6.70
N PHE A 68 47.46 16.66 -6.52
CA PHE A 68 46.62 15.53 -6.17
C PHE A 68 47.33 14.55 -5.22
N LYS A 69 46.67 14.21 -4.12
CA LYS A 69 47.10 13.16 -3.18
C LYS A 69 45.99 12.13 -3.00
N ILE A 70 46.32 10.84 -3.18
CA ILE A 70 45.34 9.75 -3.09
C ILE A 70 44.64 9.72 -1.72
N ASP A 71 45.38 9.93 -0.63
CA ASP A 71 44.82 9.92 0.73
C ASP A 71 43.89 11.10 1.01
N ASP A 72 44.17 12.28 0.44
CA ASP A 72 43.27 13.44 0.56
C ASP A 72 41.99 13.21 -0.22
N TYR A 73 42.08 12.67 -1.44
CA TYR A 73 40.92 12.30 -2.24
C TYR A 73 40.05 11.26 -1.53
N ALA A 74 40.66 10.18 -1.02
CA ALA A 74 39.96 9.14 -0.28
C ALA A 74 39.25 9.69 0.97
N ARG A 75 39.83 10.67 1.66
CA ARG A 75 39.23 11.32 2.82
C ARG A 75 38.06 12.23 2.43
N GLN A 76 38.23 13.05 1.40
CA GLN A 76 37.22 14.00 0.93
C GLN A 76 36.05 13.30 0.23
N ASN A 77 36.29 12.14 -0.39
CA ASN A 77 35.32 11.34 -1.14
C ASN A 77 35.10 9.96 -0.52
N SER A 78 35.07 9.89 0.82
CA SER A 78 35.09 8.65 1.60
C SER A 78 34.02 7.64 1.18
N PHE A 79 32.80 8.09 0.88
CA PHE A 79 31.72 7.22 0.42
C PHE A 79 32.05 6.50 -0.90
N VAL A 80 32.51 7.25 -1.91
CA VAL A 80 32.83 6.70 -3.24
C VAL A 80 34.07 5.81 -3.15
N TRP A 81 35.09 6.25 -2.38
CA TRP A 81 36.30 5.48 -2.12
C TRP A 81 36.02 4.14 -1.42
N GLN A 82 35.19 4.15 -0.38
CA GLN A 82 34.80 2.92 0.30
C GLN A 82 34.02 1.99 -0.63
N LYS A 83 33.09 2.53 -1.44
CA LYS A 83 32.31 1.74 -2.39
C LYS A 83 33.17 1.01 -3.42
N ILE A 84 34.26 1.62 -3.92
CA ILE A 84 35.19 0.92 -4.81
C ILE A 84 36.04 -0.10 -4.05
N VAL A 85 36.61 0.28 -2.90
CA VAL A 85 37.49 -0.61 -2.13
C VAL A 85 36.76 -1.84 -1.62
N ASP A 86 35.53 -1.70 -1.12
CA ASP A 86 34.74 -2.79 -0.51
C ASP A 86 34.47 -3.93 -1.50
N ARG A 87 34.44 -3.65 -2.80
CA ARG A 87 34.30 -4.66 -3.86
C ARG A 87 35.51 -5.58 -3.98
N PHE A 88 36.68 -5.12 -3.58
CA PHE A 88 37.94 -5.86 -3.68
C PHE A 88 38.54 -6.20 -2.31
N ARG A 89 38.10 -5.54 -1.22
CA ARG A 89 38.76 -5.54 0.09
C ARG A 89 39.11 -6.95 0.58
N LYS A 90 38.19 -7.90 0.49
CA LYS A 90 38.43 -9.29 0.94
C LYS A 90 39.64 -9.92 0.22
N LEU A 91 39.77 -9.71 -1.08
CA LEU A 91 40.93 -10.14 -1.84
C LEU A 91 42.17 -9.33 -1.46
N LEU A 92 42.08 -7.99 -1.44
CA LEU A 92 43.22 -7.09 -1.19
C LEU A 92 43.88 -7.29 0.19
N ASP A 93 43.08 -7.69 1.18
CA ASP A 93 43.53 -7.98 2.54
C ASP A 93 44.06 -9.41 2.70
N SER A 94 43.82 -10.27 1.71
CA SER A 94 44.30 -11.65 1.71
C SER A 94 45.73 -11.77 1.18
N ALA A 95 46.45 -12.80 1.62
CA ALA A 95 47.73 -13.18 1.02
C ALA A 95 47.60 -13.65 -0.44
N ASN A 96 46.38 -14.00 -0.87
CA ASN A 96 46.09 -14.58 -2.17
C ASN A 96 46.05 -13.54 -3.30
N VAL A 97 45.95 -12.24 -2.98
CA VAL A 97 45.90 -11.13 -3.97
C VAL A 97 47.01 -11.22 -5.01
N VAL A 98 48.19 -11.70 -4.61
CA VAL A 98 49.37 -11.81 -5.47
C VAL A 98 49.14 -12.72 -6.69
N ASN A 99 48.30 -13.75 -6.54
CA ASN A 99 47.98 -14.68 -7.63
C ASN A 99 47.09 -14.04 -8.70
N PHE A 100 46.41 -12.94 -8.35
CA PHE A 100 45.48 -12.21 -9.21
C PHE A 100 46.07 -10.92 -9.79
N LEU A 101 47.34 -10.61 -9.50
CA LEU A 101 48.03 -9.48 -10.12
C LEU A 101 48.53 -9.84 -11.53
N LYS A 102 48.71 -8.81 -12.36
CA LYS A 102 49.47 -8.89 -13.62
C LYS A 102 50.91 -9.31 -13.29
N GLU A 103 51.55 -10.12 -14.14
CA GLU A 103 52.89 -10.69 -13.90
C GLU A 103 53.95 -9.68 -13.42
N PRO A 104 54.12 -8.49 -14.05
CA PRO A 104 55.09 -7.51 -13.58
C PRO A 104 54.79 -7.00 -12.15
N ALA A 105 53.52 -6.73 -11.87
CA ALA A 105 53.09 -6.25 -10.56
C ALA A 105 53.16 -7.33 -9.48
N ALA A 106 52.88 -8.59 -9.82
CA ALA A 106 53.04 -9.71 -8.90
C ALA A 106 54.50 -9.84 -8.44
N THR A 107 55.45 -9.67 -9.36
CA THR A 107 56.89 -9.67 -9.07
C THR A 107 57.28 -8.50 -8.17
N GLU A 108 56.84 -7.29 -8.51
CA GLU A 108 57.10 -6.09 -7.70
C GLU A 108 56.56 -6.21 -6.28
N TYR A 109 55.33 -6.72 -6.13
CA TYR A 109 54.70 -6.94 -4.83
C TYR A 109 55.45 -7.98 -3.98
N LYS A 110 55.88 -9.10 -4.59
CA LYS A 110 56.69 -10.14 -3.92
C LYS A 110 58.07 -9.64 -3.51
N ASN A 111 58.65 -8.72 -4.27
CA ASN A 111 59.95 -8.10 -3.97
C ASN A 111 59.87 -7.02 -2.88
N GLY A 112 58.76 -6.92 -2.16
CA GLY A 112 58.64 -6.07 -0.97
C GLY A 112 58.28 -4.61 -1.26
N LYS A 113 57.52 -4.35 -2.33
CA LYS A 113 56.99 -3.01 -2.62
C LYS A 113 56.37 -2.37 -1.36
N GLN A 114 56.86 -1.19 -1.00
CA GLN A 114 56.35 -0.41 0.12
C GLN A 114 55.28 0.58 -0.35
N PHE A 115 54.32 0.86 0.53
CA PHE A 115 53.26 1.84 0.29
C PHE A 115 53.18 2.79 1.48
N ASP A 116 53.12 4.10 1.21
CA ASP A 116 53.04 5.10 2.29
C ASP A 116 51.72 5.05 3.07
N SER A 117 50.67 4.47 2.47
CA SER A 117 49.36 4.34 3.09
C SER A 117 48.57 3.15 2.55
N ILE A 118 47.54 2.75 3.29
CA ILE A 118 46.62 1.69 2.89
C ILE A 118 45.83 2.07 1.63
N ASN A 119 45.49 3.34 1.45
CA ASN A 119 44.73 3.78 0.27
C ASN A 119 45.60 3.72 -0.98
N LYS A 120 46.87 4.12 -0.88
CA LYS A 120 47.83 3.95 -1.98
C LYS A 120 48.05 2.48 -2.32
N LYS A 121 48.17 1.61 -1.31
CA LYS A 121 48.22 0.15 -1.51
C LYS A 121 47.01 -0.35 -2.28
N TYR A 122 45.78 -0.02 -1.86
CA TYR A 122 44.57 -0.46 -2.54
C TYR A 122 44.44 0.12 -3.95
N ALA A 123 44.73 1.41 -4.14
CA ALA A 123 44.70 2.07 -5.45
C ALA A 123 45.65 1.36 -6.42
N TRP A 124 46.86 1.03 -5.97
CA TRP A 124 47.86 0.35 -6.77
C TRP A 124 47.46 -1.09 -7.07
N LEU A 125 46.98 -1.83 -6.06
CA LEU A 125 46.56 -3.22 -6.24
C LEU A 125 45.41 -3.32 -7.25
N ILE A 126 44.35 -2.51 -7.11
CA ILE A 126 43.16 -2.60 -8.00
C ILE A 126 43.53 -2.30 -9.47
N ARG A 127 44.42 -1.33 -9.73
CA ARG A 127 44.91 -1.03 -11.09
C ARG A 127 45.76 -2.16 -11.69
N ASN A 128 46.41 -2.95 -10.83
CA ASN A 128 47.31 -4.03 -11.21
C ASN A 128 46.70 -5.42 -11.13
N LEU A 129 45.42 -5.53 -10.79
CA LEU A 129 44.68 -6.79 -10.92
C LEU A 129 44.60 -7.20 -12.40
N ASP A 130 44.81 -8.49 -12.64
CA ASP A 130 44.52 -9.15 -13.90
C ASP A 130 43.08 -9.67 -13.87
N TYR A 131 42.16 -8.87 -14.39
CA TYR A 131 40.74 -9.17 -14.36
C TYR A 131 40.38 -10.46 -15.11
N SER A 132 41.23 -10.93 -16.04
CA SER A 132 41.00 -12.18 -16.77
C SER A 132 41.07 -13.43 -15.88
N LYS A 133 41.66 -13.32 -14.67
CA LYS A 133 41.77 -14.40 -13.70
C LYS A 133 40.48 -14.62 -12.87
N PHE A 134 39.55 -13.67 -12.86
CA PHE A 134 38.29 -13.77 -12.12
C PHE A 134 37.21 -14.47 -12.97
N THR A 135 37.27 -15.80 -13.03
CA THR A 135 36.40 -16.61 -13.90
C THR A 135 35.38 -17.46 -13.15
N THR A 136 35.52 -17.57 -11.82
CA THR A 136 34.77 -18.52 -11.00
C THR A 136 33.77 -17.79 -10.12
N LEU A 137 32.56 -18.32 -10.04
CA LEU A 137 31.54 -17.86 -9.10
C LEU A 137 31.81 -18.49 -7.72
N SER A 138 31.49 -17.77 -6.64
CA SER A 138 31.55 -18.35 -5.31
C SER A 138 30.52 -19.49 -5.16
N GLY A 139 30.75 -20.39 -4.20
CA GLY A 139 29.77 -21.44 -3.87
C GLY A 139 28.39 -20.88 -3.48
N ASN A 140 28.35 -19.68 -2.90
CA ASN A 140 27.11 -18.99 -2.56
C ASN A 140 26.39 -18.46 -3.81
N ALA A 141 27.12 -17.85 -4.74
CA ALA A 141 26.56 -17.39 -6.01
C ALA A 141 26.03 -18.56 -6.84
N GLU A 142 26.74 -19.69 -6.88
CA GLU A 142 26.25 -20.90 -7.55
C GLU A 142 24.98 -21.48 -6.88
N LYS A 143 24.92 -21.47 -5.54
CA LYS A 143 23.74 -21.90 -4.80
C LYS A 143 22.52 -21.06 -5.18
N PHE A 144 22.62 -19.74 -5.11
CA PHE A 144 21.53 -18.85 -5.49
C PHE A 144 21.14 -18.98 -6.97
N LEU A 145 22.12 -19.22 -7.85
CA LEU A 145 21.86 -19.48 -9.26
C LEU A 145 21.03 -20.75 -9.47
N ARG A 146 21.28 -21.82 -8.72
CA ARG A 146 20.42 -23.03 -8.71
C ARG A 146 19.02 -22.76 -8.20
N GLU A 147 18.87 -21.81 -7.29
CA GLU A 147 17.57 -21.38 -6.76
C GLU A 147 16.83 -20.40 -7.70
N GLY A 148 17.42 -20.03 -8.84
CA GLY A 148 16.81 -19.13 -9.83
C GLY A 148 17.16 -17.65 -9.64
N TYR A 149 18.17 -17.35 -8.84
CA TYR A 149 18.63 -16.00 -8.55
C TYR A 149 20.00 -15.71 -9.17
N THR A 150 20.14 -14.59 -9.86
CA THR A 150 21.38 -14.17 -10.50
C THR A 150 22.05 -13.08 -9.69
N ALA A 151 23.33 -13.27 -9.35
CA ALA A 151 24.14 -12.25 -8.70
C ALA A 151 24.17 -10.96 -9.54
N THR A 152 24.09 -9.81 -8.88
CA THR A 152 24.01 -8.51 -9.56
C THR A 152 25.34 -7.78 -9.55
N ALA A 153 25.62 -7.04 -10.63
CA ALA A 153 26.81 -6.22 -10.76
C ALA A 153 26.82 -4.99 -9.83
N GLU A 154 25.68 -4.57 -9.28
CA GLU A 154 25.61 -3.35 -8.47
C GLU A 154 26.31 -3.48 -7.12
N ASN A 155 26.27 -4.68 -6.52
CA ASN A 155 26.92 -4.98 -5.24
C ASN A 155 27.86 -6.19 -5.34
N VAL A 156 28.42 -6.40 -6.54
CA VAL A 156 29.43 -7.42 -6.81
C VAL A 156 30.69 -7.19 -5.97
N TYR A 157 31.30 -8.27 -5.50
CA TYR A 157 32.61 -8.25 -4.85
C TYR A 157 33.41 -9.51 -5.21
N ILE A 158 34.73 -9.45 -4.94
CA ILE A 158 35.63 -10.59 -5.02
C ILE A 158 35.99 -11.03 -3.60
N ASN A 159 35.84 -12.33 -3.30
CA ASN A 159 36.23 -12.89 -2.01
C ASN A 159 37.75 -13.16 -1.94
N GLU A 160 38.22 -13.59 -0.78
CA GLU A 160 39.63 -13.94 -0.52
C GLU A 160 40.21 -15.02 -1.44
N ASN A 161 39.37 -15.85 -2.06
CA ASN A 161 39.77 -16.90 -3.00
C ASN A 161 39.83 -16.43 -4.46
N GLY A 162 39.43 -15.18 -4.74
CA GLY A 162 39.31 -14.67 -6.11
C GLY A 162 38.03 -15.10 -6.83
N GLU A 163 37.00 -15.52 -6.08
CA GLU A 163 35.70 -15.88 -6.63
C GLU A 163 34.75 -14.68 -6.62
N LEU A 164 33.86 -14.64 -7.62
CA LEU A 164 32.86 -13.59 -7.81
C LEU A 164 31.59 -13.89 -7.01
N ASP A 165 31.11 -12.90 -6.27
CA ASP A 165 29.86 -12.94 -5.51
C ASP A 165 29.19 -11.56 -5.52
N SER A 166 27.99 -11.43 -4.96
CA SER A 166 27.27 -10.18 -4.81
C SER A 166 26.51 -10.15 -3.50
N TYR A 167 26.37 -8.96 -2.91
CA TYR A 167 25.46 -8.77 -1.78
C TYR A 167 23.98 -8.67 -2.21
N SER A 168 23.71 -8.63 -3.52
CA SER A 168 22.35 -8.58 -4.06
C SER A 168 22.15 -9.52 -5.24
N TYR A 169 20.97 -10.12 -5.28
CA TYR A 169 20.58 -11.12 -6.25
C TYR A 169 19.20 -10.79 -6.81
N ASP A 170 19.07 -10.88 -8.13
CA ASP A 170 17.80 -10.68 -8.82
C ASP A 170 17.20 -12.03 -9.19
N PRO A 171 15.87 -12.20 -9.14
CA PRO A 171 15.23 -13.36 -9.75
C PRO A 171 15.52 -13.39 -11.25
N ALA A 172 15.50 -14.59 -11.85
CA ALA A 172 15.66 -14.75 -13.28
C ALA A 172 14.72 -13.80 -14.07
N PRO A 173 15.18 -13.23 -15.21
CA PRO A 173 14.35 -12.36 -16.03
C PRO A 173 13.00 -13.00 -16.36
N GLY A 174 11.91 -12.25 -16.18
CA GLY A 174 10.54 -12.75 -16.37
C GLY A 174 9.96 -13.55 -15.20
N PHE A 175 10.71 -13.79 -14.12
CA PHE A 175 10.24 -14.49 -12.92
C PHE A 175 10.16 -13.59 -11.68
N ASN A 176 10.36 -12.28 -11.86
CA ASN A 176 10.10 -11.31 -10.80
C ASN A 176 8.58 -11.11 -10.65
N VAL A 177 7.99 -11.79 -9.67
CA VAL A 177 6.55 -11.75 -9.39
C VAL A 177 6.02 -10.32 -9.27
N VAL A 178 6.78 -9.41 -8.63
CA VAL A 178 6.35 -8.04 -8.38
C VAL A 178 6.34 -7.23 -9.67
N THR A 179 7.47 -7.16 -10.38
CA THR A 179 7.57 -6.30 -11.57
C THR A 179 6.72 -6.83 -12.71
N THR A 180 6.64 -8.15 -12.91
CA THR A 180 5.79 -8.75 -13.95
C THR A 180 4.30 -8.49 -13.68
N ARG A 181 3.85 -8.57 -12.42
CA ARG A 181 2.48 -8.20 -12.04
C ARG A 181 2.19 -6.73 -12.33
N LEU A 182 3.07 -5.84 -11.90
CA LEU A 182 2.91 -4.39 -12.08
C LEU A 182 2.89 -3.99 -13.56
N GLU A 183 3.76 -4.58 -14.38
CA GLU A 183 3.80 -4.35 -15.82
C GLU A 183 2.52 -4.82 -16.51
N ARG A 184 2.02 -6.02 -16.17
CA ARG A 184 0.71 -6.48 -16.67
C ARG A 184 -0.41 -5.54 -16.25
N ASP A 185 -0.47 -5.15 -14.98
CA ASP A 185 -1.53 -4.27 -14.48
C ASP A 185 -1.51 -2.90 -15.18
N ASN A 186 -0.33 -2.31 -15.37
CA ASN A 186 -0.15 -1.09 -16.15
C ASN A 186 -0.60 -1.21 -17.61
N ARG A 187 -0.35 -2.37 -18.24
CA ARG A 187 -0.68 -2.62 -19.64
C ARG A 187 -2.15 -2.97 -19.87
N GLU A 188 -2.71 -3.81 -19.02
CA GLU A 188 -3.99 -4.50 -19.26
C GLU A 188 -5.14 -3.99 -18.39
N LYS A 189 -4.86 -3.63 -17.13
CA LYS A 189 -5.88 -3.20 -16.17
C LYS A 189 -6.17 -1.71 -16.30
N ARG A 190 -5.15 -0.88 -16.54
CA ARG A 190 -5.34 0.55 -16.82
C ARG A 190 -6.19 0.78 -18.07
N VAL A 191 -7.08 1.76 -17.99
CA VAL A 191 -7.86 2.26 -19.13
C VAL A 191 -6.95 3.00 -20.10
N PHE A 192 -6.13 3.90 -19.56
CA PHE A 192 -5.05 4.55 -20.28
C PHE A 192 -3.75 3.79 -20.00
N SER A 193 -3.52 2.74 -20.80
CA SER A 193 -2.40 1.81 -20.60
C SER A 193 -1.03 2.48 -20.76
N ILE A 194 -0.09 2.11 -19.89
CA ILE A 194 1.30 2.60 -19.88
C ILE A 194 2.26 1.41 -19.89
N ASP A 195 3.49 1.65 -20.34
CA ASP A 195 4.52 0.60 -20.45
C ASP A 195 5.40 0.52 -19.20
N GLY A 196 5.96 -0.67 -18.96
CA GLY A 196 6.83 -0.94 -17.82
C GLY A 196 6.09 -1.14 -16.49
N TYR A 197 6.85 -1.39 -15.43
CA TYR A 197 6.32 -1.72 -14.10
C TYR A 197 6.21 -0.51 -13.14
N TYR A 198 6.68 0.67 -13.55
CA TYR A 198 6.61 1.87 -12.73
C TYR A 198 5.21 2.50 -12.76
N GLY A 199 4.79 3.06 -11.63
CA GLY A 199 3.61 3.92 -11.57
C GLY A 199 3.86 5.28 -12.21
N ARG A 200 2.79 6.07 -12.34
CA ARG A 200 2.89 7.47 -12.72
C ARG A 200 3.56 8.28 -11.59
N ASN A 201 4.38 9.23 -11.98
CA ASN A 201 4.97 10.17 -11.03
C ASN A 201 3.90 11.16 -10.50
N PRO A 202 4.16 11.89 -9.42
CA PRO A 202 3.17 12.79 -8.81
C PRO A 202 2.62 13.87 -9.74
N ASP A 203 3.46 14.42 -10.62
CA ASP A 203 3.06 15.47 -11.56
C ASP A 203 2.18 14.88 -12.66
N ASP A 204 2.53 13.70 -13.18
CA ASP A 204 1.69 12.97 -14.14
C ASP A 204 0.30 12.69 -13.55
N ILE A 205 0.23 12.22 -12.29
CA ILE A 205 -1.03 11.95 -11.61
C ILE A 205 -1.82 13.24 -11.42
N SER A 206 -1.19 14.31 -10.93
CA SER A 206 -1.85 15.60 -10.73
C SER A 206 -2.43 16.13 -12.06
N ASN A 207 -1.63 16.10 -13.12
CA ASN A 207 -2.00 16.66 -14.42
C ASN A 207 -2.84 15.70 -15.28
N GLY A 208 -2.98 14.43 -14.89
CA GLY A 208 -3.70 13.43 -15.70
C GLY A 208 -2.97 13.14 -17.00
N GLU A 209 -1.66 13.10 -16.91
CA GLU A 209 -0.79 12.65 -17.98
C GLU A 209 -0.58 11.15 -17.81
N TYR A 210 -0.51 10.46 -18.95
CA TYR A 210 -0.32 9.02 -19.00
C TYR A 210 0.80 8.77 -20.01
N PRO A 211 1.95 8.22 -19.58
CA PRO A 211 3.04 7.90 -20.48
C PRO A 211 2.59 7.15 -21.74
N GLY A 212 3.02 7.63 -22.90
CA GLY A 212 2.61 7.11 -24.21
C GLY A 212 1.24 7.62 -24.72
N TRP A 213 0.63 8.60 -24.05
CA TRP A 213 -0.57 9.30 -24.52
C TRP A 213 -0.31 10.80 -24.67
N SER A 214 -0.86 11.41 -25.71
CA SER A 214 -0.97 12.87 -25.81
C SER A 214 -2.29 13.36 -25.22
N LYS A 215 -2.28 14.56 -24.64
CA LYS A 215 -3.44 15.18 -24.00
C LYS A 215 -3.69 16.57 -24.60
N ALA A 216 -4.92 16.85 -25.01
CA ALA A 216 -5.33 18.15 -25.53
C ALA A 216 -6.61 18.64 -24.85
N GLU A 217 -6.69 19.91 -24.47
CA GLU A 217 -7.92 20.50 -23.94
C GLU A 217 -8.91 20.78 -25.08
N VAL A 218 -10.12 20.26 -24.96
CA VAL A 218 -11.19 20.33 -25.98
C VAL A 218 -12.50 20.91 -25.45
N THR A 219 -12.47 21.53 -24.26
CA THR A 219 -13.63 22.13 -23.58
C THR A 219 -14.44 23.06 -24.52
N SER A 220 -13.75 23.91 -25.30
CA SER A 220 -14.38 24.88 -26.22
C SER A 220 -14.62 24.34 -27.64
N SER A 221 -14.41 23.05 -27.88
CA SER A 221 -14.67 22.46 -29.20
C SER A 221 -16.18 22.41 -29.51
N GLU A 222 -16.53 22.27 -30.80
CA GLU A 222 -17.93 22.20 -31.26
C GLU A 222 -18.76 21.16 -30.51
N LYS A 223 -18.13 20.03 -30.14
CA LYS A 223 -18.76 18.93 -29.42
C LYS A 223 -19.15 19.27 -27.97
N PHE A 224 -18.43 20.19 -27.33
CA PHE A 224 -18.57 20.45 -25.89
C PHE A 224 -18.99 21.88 -25.54
N LYS A 225 -18.88 22.84 -26.47
CA LYS A 225 -19.24 24.24 -26.23
C LYS A 225 -20.71 24.43 -25.80
N GLU A 226 -21.61 23.54 -26.23
CA GLU A 226 -23.05 23.63 -25.89
C GLU A 226 -23.36 23.40 -24.40
N PHE A 227 -22.45 22.76 -23.66
CA PHE A 227 -22.64 22.52 -22.22
C PHE A 227 -22.35 23.75 -21.37
N ASN A 228 -21.80 24.82 -21.96
CA ASN A 228 -21.50 26.09 -21.29
C ASN A 228 -20.72 25.89 -19.97
N VAL A 229 -19.71 25.02 -20.03
CA VAL A 229 -18.73 24.79 -18.96
C VAL A 229 -17.37 25.32 -19.39
N GLY A 230 -16.56 25.77 -18.44
CA GLY A 230 -15.24 26.31 -18.76
C GLY A 230 -14.42 26.67 -17.54
N LYS A 231 -13.44 27.56 -17.74
CA LYS A 231 -12.47 27.95 -16.72
C LYS A 231 -13.12 28.50 -15.45
N ASP A 232 -14.17 29.30 -15.58
CA ASP A 232 -14.84 29.92 -14.42
C ASP A 232 -15.62 28.89 -13.56
N ASP A 233 -15.90 27.72 -14.14
CA ASP A 233 -16.56 26.60 -13.46
C ASP A 233 -15.57 25.57 -12.92
N ASP A 234 -14.27 25.75 -13.16
CA ASP A 234 -13.21 24.76 -12.92
C ASP A 234 -13.53 23.35 -13.46
N ILE A 235 -14.22 23.32 -14.60
CA ILE A 235 -14.51 22.10 -15.36
C ILE A 235 -13.75 22.16 -16.68
N LYS A 236 -12.97 21.12 -16.96
CA LYS A 236 -12.23 20.98 -18.22
C LYS A 236 -12.48 19.62 -18.85
N ILE A 237 -12.47 19.60 -20.18
CA ILE A 237 -12.61 18.37 -20.95
C ILE A 237 -11.36 18.20 -21.81
N PHE A 238 -10.74 17.03 -21.71
CA PHE A 238 -9.53 16.69 -22.45
C PHE A 238 -9.78 15.51 -23.38
N GLU A 239 -9.20 15.55 -24.58
CA GLU A 239 -9.02 14.38 -25.44
C GLU A 239 -7.63 13.78 -25.17
N LEU A 240 -7.59 12.50 -24.83
CA LEU A 240 -6.38 11.71 -24.77
C LEU A 240 -6.27 10.83 -26.00
N THR A 241 -5.09 10.81 -26.63
CA THR A 241 -4.81 9.99 -27.81
C THR A 241 -3.55 9.15 -27.56
N LYS A 242 -3.65 7.82 -27.63
CA LYS A 242 -2.47 6.95 -27.49
C LYS A 242 -1.52 7.29 -28.63
N ILE A 243 -0.24 7.53 -28.37
CA ILE A 243 0.72 7.96 -29.41
C ILE A 243 0.93 6.84 -30.43
N GLU A 244 1.09 5.61 -29.93
CA GLU A 244 1.22 4.42 -30.77
C GLU A 244 -0.15 3.98 -31.31
N LYS A 245 -0.15 3.60 -32.59
CA LYS A 245 -1.32 3.02 -33.26
C LYS A 245 -1.43 1.54 -32.95
N GLU A 246 -2.67 1.05 -32.95
CA GLU A 246 -2.94 -0.37 -32.88
C GLU A 246 -2.40 -1.11 -34.12
N LYS A 247 -2.24 -2.44 -34.02
CA LYS A 247 -1.72 -3.28 -35.13
C LYS A 247 -2.53 -3.16 -36.42
N ASN A 248 -3.82 -2.85 -36.30
CA ASN A 248 -4.74 -2.62 -37.43
C ASN A 248 -4.71 -1.17 -37.96
N GLY A 249 -3.78 -0.34 -37.46
CA GLY A 249 -3.63 1.07 -37.83
C GLY A 249 -4.60 2.04 -37.16
N SER A 250 -5.52 1.57 -36.32
CA SER A 250 -6.49 2.43 -35.63
C SER A 250 -5.85 3.21 -34.46
N GLN A 251 -6.42 4.39 -34.18
CA GLN A 251 -5.98 5.24 -33.09
C GLN A 251 -6.90 5.09 -31.88
N ARG A 252 -6.34 4.75 -30.72
CA ARG A 252 -7.09 4.78 -29.46
C ARG A 252 -7.21 6.21 -28.93
N LYS A 253 -8.45 6.58 -28.58
CA LYS A 253 -8.79 7.88 -28.02
C LYS A 253 -9.76 7.73 -26.85
N GLY A 254 -9.79 8.73 -25.97
CA GLY A 254 -10.77 8.82 -24.90
C GLY A 254 -10.94 10.25 -24.40
N TYR A 255 -12.11 10.56 -23.87
CA TYR A 255 -12.38 11.87 -23.26
C TYR A 255 -12.26 11.78 -21.73
N ALA A 256 -11.59 12.76 -21.13
CA ALA A 256 -11.51 12.91 -19.68
C ALA A 256 -12.18 14.22 -19.26
N VAL A 257 -13.14 14.14 -18.34
CA VAL A 257 -13.75 15.29 -17.68
C VAL A 257 -13.04 15.48 -16.34
N GLU A 258 -12.46 16.66 -16.15
CA GLU A 258 -11.80 17.07 -14.92
C GLU A 258 -12.61 18.15 -14.22
N ILE A 259 -12.88 17.95 -12.93
CA ILE A 259 -13.71 18.81 -12.09
C ILE A 259 -12.90 19.16 -10.84
N ASP A 260 -12.84 20.44 -10.48
CA ASP A 260 -12.37 20.87 -9.17
C ASP A 260 -13.53 21.00 -8.18
N ALA A 261 -13.58 20.13 -7.17
CA ALA A 261 -14.67 20.11 -6.20
C ALA A 261 -14.62 21.25 -5.17
N ASN A 262 -13.54 22.05 -5.16
CA ASN A 262 -13.41 23.24 -4.32
C ASN A 262 -14.27 24.41 -4.84
N ASN A 263 -14.63 24.41 -6.12
CA ASN A 263 -15.51 25.39 -6.73
C ASN A 263 -16.98 24.98 -6.52
N SER A 264 -17.70 25.70 -5.64
CA SER A 264 -19.11 25.41 -5.33
C SER A 264 -20.04 25.61 -6.51
N ASP A 265 -19.75 26.56 -7.39
CA ASP A 265 -20.60 26.87 -8.54
C ASP A 265 -20.37 25.84 -9.66
N GLY A 266 -19.12 25.41 -9.83
CA GLY A 266 -18.73 24.26 -10.65
C GLY A 266 -19.32 22.93 -10.15
N TYR A 267 -19.46 22.77 -8.83
CA TYR A 267 -20.02 21.57 -8.21
C TYR A 267 -21.48 21.32 -8.65
N GLU A 268 -22.33 22.34 -8.65
CA GLU A 268 -23.73 22.22 -9.11
C GLU A 268 -23.81 21.95 -10.62
N LYS A 269 -22.96 22.62 -11.40
CA LYS A 269 -22.88 22.40 -12.86
C LYS A 269 -22.37 21.01 -13.23
N THR A 270 -21.56 20.38 -12.38
CA THR A 270 -21.02 19.03 -12.61
C THR A 270 -22.12 17.98 -12.74
N GLU A 271 -23.08 17.97 -11.83
CA GLU A 271 -24.20 17.02 -11.90
C GLU A 271 -25.01 17.20 -13.19
N LYS A 272 -25.27 18.46 -13.55
CA LYS A 272 -25.98 18.80 -14.79
C LYS A 272 -25.19 18.36 -16.02
N LEU A 273 -23.90 18.66 -16.09
CA LEU A 273 -23.02 18.26 -17.18
C LEU A 273 -23.03 16.73 -17.36
N ILE A 274 -22.85 15.98 -16.27
CA ILE A 274 -22.82 14.51 -16.30
C ILE A 274 -24.14 13.94 -16.85
N LYS A 275 -25.29 14.51 -16.46
CA LYS A 275 -26.60 14.11 -16.97
C LYS A 275 -26.76 14.44 -18.45
N GLN A 276 -26.39 15.65 -18.87
CA GLN A 276 -26.50 16.08 -20.27
C GLN A 276 -25.59 15.27 -21.21
N LEU A 277 -24.37 14.90 -20.76
CA LEU A 277 -23.47 14.02 -21.50
C LEU A 277 -24.10 12.63 -21.70
N GLN A 278 -24.76 12.09 -20.67
CA GLN A 278 -25.49 10.82 -20.75
C GLN A 278 -26.69 10.91 -21.69
N GLU A 279 -27.52 11.95 -21.56
CA GLU A 279 -28.70 12.17 -22.42
C GLU A 279 -28.33 12.27 -23.91
N LYS A 280 -27.17 12.85 -24.21
CA LYS A 280 -26.65 12.98 -25.58
C LYS A 280 -25.80 11.80 -26.04
N ASN A 281 -25.67 10.74 -25.24
CA ASN A 281 -24.84 9.57 -25.52
C ASN A 281 -23.37 9.92 -25.84
N ILE A 282 -22.82 10.95 -25.19
CA ILE A 282 -21.42 11.30 -25.31
C ILE A 282 -20.61 10.44 -24.34
N GLU A 283 -19.83 9.52 -24.89
CA GLU A 283 -18.98 8.66 -24.08
C GLU A 283 -17.82 9.46 -23.45
N ILE A 284 -17.77 9.44 -22.12
CA ILE A 284 -16.64 9.92 -21.34
C ILE A 284 -15.89 8.72 -20.80
N THR A 285 -14.61 8.64 -21.14
CA THR A 285 -13.72 7.56 -20.73
C THR A 285 -13.27 7.72 -19.28
N SER A 286 -13.02 8.96 -18.84
CA SER A 286 -12.50 9.24 -17.50
C SER A 286 -13.20 10.39 -16.82
N TYR A 287 -13.58 10.21 -15.56
CA TYR A 287 -13.98 11.29 -14.67
C TYR A 287 -12.89 11.49 -13.62
N ARG A 288 -12.44 12.73 -13.45
CA ARG A 288 -11.39 13.11 -12.51
C ARG A 288 -11.93 14.19 -11.58
N ILE A 289 -12.15 13.86 -10.32
CA ILE A 289 -12.73 14.79 -9.33
C ILE A 289 -11.65 15.18 -8.34
N LYS A 290 -11.19 16.42 -8.44
CA LYS A 290 -10.08 16.96 -7.66
C LYS A 290 -10.53 17.65 -6.38
N ASN A 291 -9.61 17.76 -5.42
CA ASN A 291 -9.73 18.60 -4.21
C ASN A 291 -11.00 18.30 -3.38
N MET A 292 -11.38 17.01 -3.31
CA MET A 292 -12.54 16.56 -2.57
C MET A 292 -12.34 16.80 -1.07
N GLY A 293 -13.10 17.74 -0.51
CA GLY A 293 -13.17 18.05 0.91
C GLY A 293 -12.16 19.09 1.37
N ASP A 294 -11.53 19.81 0.44
CA ASP A 294 -10.62 20.93 0.77
C ASP A 294 -11.38 22.12 1.39
N LYS A 295 -12.57 22.45 0.86
CA LYS A 295 -13.43 23.54 1.37
C LYS A 295 -14.19 23.15 2.63
N ASP A 296 -14.78 21.96 2.61
CA ASP A 296 -15.53 21.38 3.72
C ASP A 296 -15.22 19.88 3.81
N PRO A 297 -14.49 19.44 4.85
CA PRO A 297 -14.21 18.02 5.09
C PRO A 297 -15.46 17.14 5.25
N ASN A 298 -16.61 17.75 5.54
CA ASN A 298 -17.91 17.09 5.62
C ASN A 298 -18.71 17.16 4.32
N GLN A 299 -18.15 17.77 3.25
CA GLN A 299 -18.81 17.89 1.96
C GLN A 299 -19.21 16.50 1.46
N GLN A 300 -20.53 16.29 1.35
CA GLN A 300 -21.05 15.00 0.94
C GLN A 300 -21.03 14.88 -0.59
N PHE A 301 -19.96 14.26 -1.11
CA PHE A 301 -19.81 13.95 -2.55
C PHE A 301 -20.82 12.94 -3.09
N LYS A 302 -21.75 12.46 -2.25
CA LYS A 302 -22.77 11.48 -2.61
C LYS A 302 -23.55 11.88 -3.86
N LYS A 303 -23.93 13.15 -4.01
CA LYS A 303 -24.70 13.65 -5.17
C LYS A 303 -23.95 13.44 -6.49
N ILE A 304 -22.70 13.90 -6.58
CA ILE A 304 -21.89 13.76 -7.80
C ILE A 304 -21.60 12.29 -8.08
N LEU A 305 -21.15 11.54 -7.06
CA LEU A 305 -20.84 10.12 -7.24
C LEU A 305 -22.08 9.36 -7.69
N LYS A 306 -23.25 9.61 -7.12
CA LYS A 306 -24.52 9.01 -7.56
C LYS A 306 -24.84 9.35 -9.02
N ALA A 307 -24.63 10.60 -9.45
CA ALA A 307 -24.92 11.06 -10.81
C ALA A 307 -24.01 10.47 -11.89
N LEU A 308 -22.80 9.99 -11.54
CA LEU A 308 -21.90 9.32 -12.49
C LEU A 308 -22.60 8.17 -13.23
N PRO A 309 -22.23 7.87 -14.48
CA PRO A 309 -22.80 6.75 -15.24
C PRO A 309 -22.70 5.41 -14.50
N ASN A 310 -23.58 4.46 -14.82
CA ASN A 310 -23.53 3.12 -14.24
C ASN A 310 -22.32 2.31 -14.72
N ASN A 311 -21.83 2.55 -15.93
CA ASN A 311 -20.62 1.95 -16.49
C ASN A 311 -19.58 3.06 -16.65
N ILE A 312 -18.47 2.94 -15.93
CA ILE A 312 -17.38 3.92 -15.94
C ILE A 312 -16.11 3.18 -16.33
N GLN A 313 -15.41 3.65 -17.36
CA GLN A 313 -14.10 3.07 -17.67
C GLN A 313 -13.10 3.49 -16.59
N HIS A 314 -12.89 4.79 -16.40
CA HIS A 314 -11.90 5.30 -15.44
C HIS A 314 -12.49 6.34 -14.48
N LEU A 315 -12.25 6.18 -13.18
CA LEU A 315 -12.61 7.16 -12.15
C LEU A 315 -11.38 7.49 -11.29
N GLU A 316 -10.99 8.76 -11.22
CA GLU A 316 -9.96 9.25 -10.30
C GLU A 316 -10.57 10.22 -9.29
N LEU A 317 -10.41 9.94 -8.00
CA LEU A 317 -10.90 10.75 -6.91
C LEU A 317 -9.73 11.25 -6.07
N PHE A 318 -9.59 12.56 -5.91
CA PHE A 318 -8.49 13.17 -5.15
C PHE A 318 -9.04 13.79 -3.88
N PHE A 319 -8.78 13.13 -2.76
CA PHE A 319 -9.19 13.56 -1.43
C PHE A 319 -8.20 14.55 -0.83
N SER A 320 -8.75 15.62 -0.25
CA SER A 320 -8.02 16.51 0.62
C SER A 320 -7.42 15.74 1.80
N PRO A 321 -6.20 16.06 2.24
CA PRO A 321 -5.65 15.47 3.46
C PRO A 321 -6.43 15.84 4.73
N ARG A 322 -7.32 16.83 4.66
CA ARG A 322 -8.22 17.21 5.76
C ARG A 322 -9.54 16.41 5.75
N ALA A 323 -9.86 15.72 4.66
CA ALA A 323 -11.14 15.08 4.41
C ALA A 323 -10.99 13.57 4.24
N THR A 324 -10.59 12.90 5.32
CA THR A 324 -10.41 11.43 5.34
C THR A 324 -11.72 10.66 5.42
N ASN A 325 -12.85 11.36 5.45
CA ASN A 325 -14.16 10.76 5.41
C ASN A 325 -14.52 10.36 3.96
N THR A 326 -14.39 9.07 3.69
CA THR A 326 -14.70 8.43 2.41
C THR A 326 -16.11 7.86 2.31
N SER A 327 -17.01 8.15 3.27
CA SER A 327 -18.38 7.59 3.32
C SER A 327 -19.19 7.79 2.04
N SER A 328 -18.89 8.85 1.28
CA SER A 328 -19.52 9.11 -0.01
C SER A 328 -19.25 8.03 -1.07
N LEU A 329 -18.15 7.28 -0.96
CA LEU A 329 -17.80 6.20 -1.88
C LEU A 329 -18.85 5.09 -1.94
N ILE A 330 -19.73 4.96 -0.93
CA ILE A 330 -20.80 3.95 -0.93
C ILE A 330 -21.73 4.08 -2.16
N GLU A 331 -21.87 5.28 -2.72
CA GLU A 331 -22.66 5.52 -3.94
C GLU A 331 -22.07 4.84 -5.19
N LEU A 332 -20.83 4.32 -5.10
CA LEU A 332 -20.18 3.55 -6.17
C LEU A 332 -20.53 2.06 -6.14
N GLU A 333 -21.14 1.53 -5.07
CA GLU A 333 -21.39 0.09 -4.88
C GLU A 333 -22.03 -0.59 -6.10
N ASN A 334 -23.03 0.08 -6.69
CA ASN A 334 -23.83 -0.45 -7.79
C ASN A 334 -23.31 -0.03 -9.18
N LYS A 335 -22.14 0.61 -9.25
CA LYS A 335 -21.53 1.03 -10.51
C LYS A 335 -20.50 0.01 -10.95
N LYS A 336 -20.45 -0.26 -12.26
CA LYS A 336 -19.38 -1.04 -12.87
C LYS A 336 -18.24 -0.09 -13.24
N ILE A 337 -17.09 -0.25 -12.58
CA ILE A 337 -15.91 0.59 -12.79
C ILE A 337 -14.75 -0.31 -13.22
N ARG A 338 -14.13 -0.03 -14.37
CA ARG A 338 -12.96 -0.80 -14.82
C ARG A 338 -11.70 -0.44 -14.04
N GLU A 339 -11.39 0.85 -13.91
CA GLU A 339 -10.27 1.38 -13.12
C GLU A 339 -10.76 2.45 -12.15
N LEU A 340 -10.47 2.26 -10.86
CA LEU A 340 -10.68 3.26 -9.80
C LEU A 340 -9.33 3.67 -9.21
N SER A 341 -9.06 4.97 -9.16
CA SER A 341 -7.91 5.53 -8.46
C SER A 341 -8.35 6.45 -7.32
N LEU A 342 -7.82 6.21 -6.11
CA LEU A 342 -8.11 6.97 -4.90
C LEU A 342 -6.82 7.65 -4.43
N PHE A 343 -6.73 8.96 -4.60
CA PHE A 343 -5.52 9.74 -4.36
C PHE A 343 -5.69 10.72 -3.21
N THR A 344 -4.57 11.11 -2.60
CA THR A 344 -4.50 12.28 -1.73
C THR A 344 -3.23 13.08 -2.01
N LYS A 345 -3.25 14.37 -1.70
CA LYS A 345 -2.05 15.23 -1.69
C LYS A 345 -1.30 15.21 -0.36
N GLY A 346 -1.86 14.66 0.73
CA GLY A 346 -1.12 14.55 1.99
C GLY A 346 -0.61 13.15 2.27
N ASN A 347 -0.48 12.80 3.55
CA ASN A 347 0.03 11.50 3.95
C ASN A 347 -0.97 10.38 3.55
N PRO A 348 -0.61 9.48 2.61
CA PRO A 348 -1.48 8.40 2.16
C PRO A 348 -1.61 7.25 3.17
N LEU A 349 -0.80 7.27 4.23
CA LEU A 349 -0.72 6.24 5.27
C LEU A 349 -1.46 6.63 6.56
N LEU A 350 -2.25 7.70 6.56
CA LEU A 350 -3.01 8.09 7.75
C LEU A 350 -4.08 7.03 8.08
N ASP A 351 -4.19 6.72 9.36
CA ASP A 351 -5.09 5.68 9.86
C ASP A 351 -6.58 6.02 9.72
N ASN A 352 -6.91 7.30 9.57
CA ASN A 352 -8.28 7.77 9.35
C ASN A 352 -8.77 7.56 7.90
N TRP A 353 -7.88 7.21 6.97
CA TRP A 353 -8.29 6.71 5.66
C TRP A 353 -9.00 5.36 5.85
N SER A 354 -10.33 5.41 5.76
CA SER A 354 -11.19 4.24 5.90
C SER A 354 -11.88 3.92 4.59
N ILE A 355 -12.27 2.67 4.37
CA ILE A 355 -13.07 2.27 3.21
C ILE A 355 -14.16 1.30 3.63
N ASN A 356 -15.36 1.50 3.09
CA ASN A 356 -16.41 0.48 3.14
C ASN A 356 -16.17 -0.51 1.99
N PRO A 357 -15.91 -1.82 2.25
CA PRO A 357 -15.67 -2.79 1.18
C PRO A 357 -16.75 -2.79 0.09
N TRP A 358 -18.00 -2.54 0.47
CA TRP A 358 -19.13 -2.48 -0.48
C TRP A 358 -18.99 -1.37 -1.51
N ALA A 359 -18.30 -0.27 -1.20
CA ALA A 359 -18.06 0.82 -2.13
C ALA A 359 -17.30 0.39 -3.40
N ILE A 360 -16.52 -0.70 -3.33
CA ILE A 360 -15.73 -1.20 -4.46
C ILE A 360 -16.21 -2.57 -4.96
N LYS A 361 -17.44 -2.96 -4.59
CA LYS A 361 -18.07 -4.20 -5.06
C LYS A 361 -18.04 -4.32 -6.59
N GLY A 362 -18.43 -3.25 -7.28
CA GLY A 362 -18.52 -3.19 -8.73
C GLY A 362 -17.22 -2.79 -9.46
N VAL A 363 -16.09 -2.73 -8.77
CA VAL A 363 -14.80 -2.27 -9.32
C VAL A 363 -13.93 -3.46 -9.74
N GLU A 364 -13.54 -3.51 -11.02
CA GLU A 364 -12.68 -4.57 -11.57
C GLU A 364 -11.24 -4.44 -11.08
N TRP A 365 -10.71 -3.21 -11.03
CA TRP A 365 -9.37 -2.95 -10.52
C TRP A 365 -9.27 -1.58 -9.82
N VAL A 366 -8.73 -1.60 -8.61
CA VAL A 366 -8.32 -0.39 -7.89
C VAL A 366 -6.82 -0.19 -8.12
N ASN A 367 -6.44 0.97 -8.65
CA ASN A 367 -5.06 1.30 -8.90
C ASN A 367 -4.28 1.39 -7.58
N THR A 368 -3.34 0.46 -7.44
CA THR A 368 -2.44 0.36 -6.28
C THR A 368 -0.96 0.52 -6.66
N ILE A 369 -0.70 0.98 -7.88
CA ILE A 369 0.65 1.13 -8.45
C ILE A 369 1.17 2.55 -8.25
N ASP A 370 0.30 3.56 -8.36
CA ASP A 370 0.63 4.99 -8.30
C ASP A 370 0.93 5.44 -6.84
N TYR A 371 1.94 4.83 -6.23
CA TYR A 371 2.40 5.07 -4.87
C TYR A 371 3.65 5.92 -4.84
N ASN A 372 3.50 7.16 -4.40
CA ASN A 372 4.58 8.12 -4.26
C ASN A 372 4.69 8.55 -2.80
N ILE A 373 5.86 8.41 -2.19
CA ILE A 373 6.14 9.00 -0.89
C ILE A 373 7.40 9.83 -1.03
N ASN A 374 7.28 11.11 -0.70
CA ASN A 374 8.42 11.99 -0.57
C ASN A 374 8.43 12.58 0.85
N ARG A 375 9.45 12.23 1.63
CA ARG A 375 9.62 12.75 3.00
C ARG A 375 9.96 14.24 3.02
N GLU A 376 10.54 14.75 1.94
CA GLU A 376 10.94 16.16 1.78
C GLU A 376 9.82 17.03 1.21
N ASN A 377 8.91 16.43 0.44
CA ASN A 377 7.70 17.10 -0.06
C ASN A 377 6.43 16.33 0.33
N PRO A 378 5.86 16.59 1.51
CA PRO A 378 4.67 15.89 2.01
C PRO A 378 3.38 16.22 1.22
N GLN A 379 3.42 17.15 0.26
CA GLN A 379 2.29 17.52 -0.60
C GLN A 379 2.24 16.72 -1.92
N THR A 380 2.96 15.60 -1.96
CA THR A 380 3.10 14.76 -3.15
C THR A 380 1.84 13.92 -3.38
N VAL A 381 1.25 14.00 -4.57
CA VAL A 381 0.08 13.18 -4.93
C VAL A 381 0.45 11.69 -4.91
N SER A 382 -0.33 10.91 -4.15
CA SER A 382 -0.10 9.47 -3.98
C SER A 382 -1.41 8.73 -3.78
N ARG A 383 -1.45 7.46 -4.16
CA ARG A 383 -2.60 6.60 -3.83
C ARG A 383 -2.76 6.48 -2.32
N ILE A 384 -3.99 6.42 -1.85
CA ILE A 384 -4.30 6.17 -0.44
C ILE A 384 -4.05 4.69 -0.11
N VAL A 385 -3.52 4.42 1.09
CA VAL A 385 -3.42 3.07 1.65
C VAL A 385 -4.47 2.92 2.74
N PHE A 386 -5.44 2.03 2.52
CA PHE A 386 -6.49 1.79 3.49
C PHE A 386 -6.08 0.71 4.47
N ASN A 387 -5.76 1.13 5.70
CA ASN A 387 -5.57 0.21 6.82
C ASN A 387 -6.81 0.11 7.73
N THR A 388 -7.85 0.89 7.42
CA THR A 388 -9.10 0.95 8.18
C THR A 388 -10.29 0.55 7.31
N LEU A 389 -11.07 -0.42 7.78
CA LEU A 389 -12.41 -0.69 7.25
C LEU A 389 -13.43 0.13 8.02
N ALA A 390 -14.47 0.59 7.35
CA ALA A 390 -15.56 1.30 8.00
C ALA A 390 -16.91 0.90 7.39
N PHE A 391 -17.97 0.99 8.17
CA PHE A 391 -19.32 0.60 7.76
C PHE A 391 -20.29 1.74 8.06
N GLU A 392 -21.37 1.79 7.30
CA GLU A 392 -22.44 2.76 7.51
C GLU A 392 -23.55 2.14 8.38
N GLU A 393 -24.31 2.97 9.08
CA GLU A 393 -25.51 2.53 9.81
C GLU A 393 -26.48 1.74 8.91
N SER A 394 -26.59 2.12 7.64
CA SER A 394 -27.42 1.42 6.65
C SER A 394 -26.93 0.00 6.31
N ASP A 395 -25.73 -0.39 6.71
CA ASP A 395 -25.24 -1.77 6.56
C ASP A 395 -25.82 -2.72 7.62
N ILE A 396 -26.56 -2.19 8.61
CA ILE A 396 -27.18 -2.94 9.69
C ILE A 396 -28.65 -3.21 9.33
N LYS A 397 -29.05 -4.49 9.35
CA LYS A 397 -30.45 -4.88 9.06
C LYS A 397 -31.18 -5.16 10.38
N GLU A 398 -31.68 -4.12 11.05
CA GLU A 398 -32.33 -4.22 12.38
C GLU A 398 -33.45 -5.27 12.47
N ASN A 399 -34.19 -5.52 11.38
CA ASN A 399 -35.30 -6.49 11.34
C ASN A 399 -34.93 -7.85 10.70
N SER A 400 -33.64 -8.18 10.65
CA SER A 400 -33.13 -9.44 10.08
C SER A 400 -32.73 -10.44 11.16
N ASN A 401 -32.94 -11.74 10.90
CA ASN A 401 -32.38 -12.81 11.73
C ASN A 401 -30.84 -12.81 11.75
N ASP A 402 -30.22 -12.24 10.71
CA ASP A 402 -28.80 -11.91 10.68
C ASP A 402 -28.64 -10.40 10.51
N LYS A 403 -28.66 -9.70 11.64
CA LYS A 403 -28.55 -8.23 11.73
C LYS A 403 -27.25 -7.70 11.09
N PHE A 404 -26.17 -8.47 11.18
CA PHE A 404 -24.82 -8.06 10.76
C PHE A 404 -24.34 -8.74 9.48
N GLU A 405 -25.22 -9.46 8.76
CA GLU A 405 -24.91 -10.20 7.53
C GLU A 405 -24.04 -9.37 6.57
N ARG A 406 -24.47 -8.14 6.28
CA ARG A 406 -23.80 -7.26 5.31
C ARG A 406 -22.43 -6.79 5.79
N ILE A 407 -22.28 -6.53 7.09
CA ILE A 407 -20.97 -6.21 7.69
C ILE A 407 -20.05 -7.43 7.63
N ASN A 408 -20.56 -8.61 8.00
CA ASN A 408 -19.80 -9.87 7.95
C ASN A 408 -19.34 -10.22 6.54
N LEU A 409 -20.20 -10.02 5.53
CA LEU A 409 -19.85 -10.19 4.12
C LEU A 409 -18.80 -9.16 3.67
N GLY A 410 -18.87 -7.91 4.13
CA GLY A 410 -17.85 -6.90 3.87
C GLY A 410 -16.50 -7.22 4.52
N LEU A 411 -16.49 -7.68 5.77
CA LEU A 411 -15.28 -8.17 6.46
C LEU A 411 -14.69 -9.36 5.71
N ARG A 412 -15.53 -10.32 5.29
CA ARG A 412 -15.11 -11.47 4.50
C ARG A 412 -14.52 -11.06 3.14
N MET A 413 -15.14 -10.10 2.46
CA MET A 413 -14.64 -9.52 1.21
C MET A 413 -13.20 -9.05 1.37
N ALA A 414 -12.94 -8.21 2.37
CA ALA A 414 -11.64 -7.61 2.60
C ALA A 414 -10.59 -8.60 3.15
N TYR A 415 -10.98 -9.50 4.05
CA TYR A 415 -10.04 -10.32 4.80
C TYR A 415 -9.66 -11.65 4.14
N TYR A 416 -10.52 -12.19 3.28
CA TYR A 416 -10.32 -13.54 2.74
C TYR A 416 -10.64 -13.68 1.26
N VAL A 417 -11.61 -12.93 0.70
CA VAL A 417 -12.07 -13.17 -0.67
C VAL A 417 -11.29 -12.34 -1.70
N ARG A 418 -11.02 -11.07 -1.39
CA ARG A 418 -10.31 -10.12 -2.27
C ARG A 418 -9.00 -9.63 -1.66
N ASN A 419 -8.47 -10.31 -0.65
CA ASN A 419 -7.27 -9.87 0.07
C ASN A 419 -5.96 -10.02 -0.74
N ASN A 420 -6.02 -10.64 -1.92
CA ASN A 420 -4.94 -10.63 -2.90
C ASN A 420 -4.88 -9.31 -3.71
N GLU A 421 -5.92 -8.47 -3.61
CA GLU A 421 -5.94 -7.12 -4.19
C GLU A 421 -5.28 -6.11 -3.25
N GLY A 422 -4.42 -5.25 -3.79
CA GLY A 422 -3.63 -4.30 -2.98
C GLY A 422 -4.45 -3.34 -2.12
N ILE A 423 -5.71 -3.08 -2.46
CA ILE A 423 -6.63 -2.22 -1.71
C ILE A 423 -6.99 -2.81 -0.33
N PHE A 424 -6.94 -4.14 -0.20
CA PHE A 424 -7.27 -4.89 1.02
C PHE A 424 -6.04 -5.51 1.70
N GLN A 425 -4.84 -4.99 1.43
CA GLN A 425 -3.59 -5.51 2.02
C GLN A 425 -3.05 -4.65 3.16
N GLY A 426 -3.65 -3.49 3.44
CA GLY A 426 -3.11 -2.54 4.39
C GLY A 426 -1.67 -2.13 4.03
N SER A 427 -0.85 -1.87 5.05
CA SER A 427 0.51 -1.32 4.86
C SER A 427 1.59 -2.37 4.54
N PHE A 428 1.35 -3.67 4.76
CA PHE A 428 2.39 -4.71 4.61
C PHE A 428 2.33 -5.47 3.27
N GLY A 429 1.35 -5.18 2.41
CA GLY A 429 1.29 -5.72 1.05
C GLY A 429 0.86 -7.19 0.95
N SER A 430 1.13 -7.82 -0.18
CA SER A 430 0.47 -9.06 -0.59
C SER A 430 0.93 -10.35 0.08
N GLY A 431 1.96 -10.30 0.93
CA GLY A 431 2.62 -11.52 1.40
C GLY A 431 3.30 -12.30 0.26
N LEU A 432 3.66 -13.55 0.55
CA LEU A 432 4.46 -14.39 -0.36
C LEU A 432 3.64 -15.20 -1.38
N ASN A 433 2.40 -15.59 -1.03
CA ASN A 433 1.55 -16.43 -1.87
C ASN A 433 0.09 -15.92 -1.89
N PRO A 434 -0.14 -14.70 -2.41
CA PRO A 434 -1.41 -14.00 -2.29
C PRO A 434 -2.63 -14.73 -2.82
N ASP A 435 -2.49 -15.52 -3.88
CA ASP A 435 -3.64 -16.12 -4.57
C ASP A 435 -4.06 -17.48 -4.01
N ILE A 436 -3.26 -18.10 -3.13
CA ILE A 436 -3.49 -19.48 -2.65
C ILE A 436 -3.35 -19.66 -1.14
N ASN A 437 -2.82 -18.66 -0.43
CA ASN A 437 -2.67 -18.69 1.02
C ASN A 437 -3.28 -17.42 1.65
N GLU A 438 -4.59 -17.29 1.53
CA GLU A 438 -5.29 -16.07 1.93
C GLU A 438 -5.06 -15.77 3.41
N GLY A 439 -4.91 -16.78 4.27
CA GLY A 439 -4.67 -16.63 5.71
C GLY A 439 -3.36 -15.92 6.08
N ASP A 440 -2.33 -15.94 5.23
CA ASP A 440 -1.04 -15.29 5.47
C ASP A 440 -0.88 -13.95 4.73
N ASN A 441 -1.89 -13.54 3.94
CA ASN A 441 -1.90 -12.21 3.34
C ASN A 441 -2.09 -11.14 4.43
N SER A 442 -1.46 -9.98 4.23
CA SER A 442 -1.74 -8.79 5.04
C SER A 442 -3.17 -8.31 4.79
N TYR A 443 -3.68 -7.49 5.70
CA TYR A 443 -5.05 -7.01 5.72
C TYR A 443 -5.16 -5.69 6.51
N PRO A 444 -6.24 -4.91 6.33
CA PRO A 444 -6.56 -3.77 7.17
C PRO A 444 -6.74 -4.19 8.63
N THR A 445 -5.87 -3.68 9.52
CA THR A 445 -5.89 -4.05 10.95
C THR A 445 -6.77 -3.12 11.81
N ARG A 446 -7.54 -2.23 11.18
CA ARG A 446 -8.38 -1.26 11.88
C ARG A 446 -9.83 -1.32 11.42
N LEU A 447 -10.73 -1.00 12.34
CA LEU A 447 -12.17 -0.97 12.12
C LEU A 447 -12.78 0.30 12.72
N ASP A 448 -13.53 1.06 11.93
CA ASP A 448 -14.15 2.32 12.33
C ASP A 448 -15.68 2.26 12.19
N PHE A 449 -16.35 2.27 13.35
CA PHE A 449 -17.80 2.32 13.51
C PHE A 449 -18.31 3.71 13.89
N SER A 450 -17.51 4.76 13.75
CA SER A 450 -17.97 6.14 13.98
C SER A 450 -19.09 6.56 13.02
N ARG A 451 -19.33 5.81 11.94
CA ARG A 451 -20.42 6.01 10.97
C ARG A 451 -21.57 5.00 11.10
N ALA A 452 -21.50 4.10 12.10
CA ALA A 452 -22.51 3.11 12.43
C ALA A 452 -22.83 3.16 13.94
N PRO A 453 -23.50 4.23 14.42
CA PRO A 453 -23.73 4.47 15.84
C PRO A 453 -24.35 3.34 16.65
N SER A 454 -25.12 2.46 16.02
CA SER A 454 -25.78 1.33 16.70
C SER A 454 -24.83 0.17 17.02
N ILE A 455 -23.61 0.16 16.47
CA ILE A 455 -22.62 -0.86 16.79
C ILE A 455 -21.88 -0.46 18.07
N LYS A 456 -22.15 -1.21 19.15
CA LYS A 456 -21.57 -0.96 20.47
C LYS A 456 -20.52 -1.99 20.90
N SER A 457 -20.38 -3.09 20.18
CA SER A 457 -19.39 -4.15 20.43
C SER A 457 -19.08 -4.93 19.15
N LEU A 458 -18.19 -5.94 19.22
CA LEU A 458 -17.94 -6.86 18.11
C LEU A 458 -18.83 -8.11 18.16
N LYS A 459 -19.95 -8.05 18.90
CA LYS A 459 -20.90 -9.15 19.00
C LYS A 459 -21.51 -9.45 17.63
N GLY A 460 -21.54 -10.73 17.26
CA GLY A 460 -22.09 -11.19 15.99
C GLY A 460 -21.21 -10.91 14.76
N LEU A 461 -20.05 -10.29 14.93
CA LEU A 461 -19.09 -10.04 13.85
C LEU A 461 -18.12 -11.22 13.66
N ILE A 462 -17.76 -11.52 12.42
CA ILE A 462 -16.99 -12.71 12.05
C ILE A 462 -15.59 -12.30 11.56
N PHE A 463 -14.56 -12.69 12.31
CA PHE A 463 -13.15 -12.40 12.00
C PHE A 463 -12.33 -13.61 11.55
N HIS A 464 -12.92 -14.80 11.49
CA HIS A 464 -12.29 -16.03 11.00
C HIS A 464 -12.84 -16.42 9.63
N ASP A 465 -12.11 -17.25 8.89
CA ASP A 465 -12.59 -17.73 7.61
C ASP A 465 -13.58 -18.89 7.81
N ILE A 466 -14.86 -18.63 7.49
CA ILE A 466 -15.95 -19.60 7.58
C ILE A 466 -15.94 -20.66 6.47
N ARG A 467 -15.10 -20.51 5.43
CA ARG A 467 -14.98 -21.48 4.33
C ARG A 467 -13.68 -22.28 4.39
N LYS A 468 -12.57 -21.67 4.85
CA LYS A 468 -11.26 -22.33 5.00
C LYS A 468 -10.75 -22.23 6.44
N GLN A 469 -11.11 -23.20 7.28
CA GLN A 469 -10.81 -23.18 8.71
C GLN A 469 -9.31 -23.17 9.07
N ASN A 470 -8.43 -23.54 8.15
CA ASN A 470 -6.98 -23.46 8.32
C ASN A 470 -6.44 -22.02 8.22
N ASN A 471 -7.22 -21.08 7.67
CA ASN A 471 -6.84 -19.67 7.66
C ASN A 471 -6.89 -19.10 9.08
N LYS A 472 -5.86 -18.32 9.41
CA LYS A 472 -5.77 -17.64 10.71
C LYS A 472 -6.87 -16.58 10.82
N SER A 473 -7.47 -16.47 11.99
CA SER A 473 -8.40 -15.37 12.31
C SER A 473 -7.70 -14.01 12.23
N ARG A 474 -8.41 -13.00 11.74
CA ARG A 474 -7.93 -11.62 11.72
C ARG A 474 -8.05 -10.98 13.11
N LYS A 475 -7.08 -10.12 13.41
CA LYS A 475 -7.03 -9.35 14.66
C LYS A 475 -7.07 -7.86 14.36
N LEU A 476 -7.60 -7.09 15.30
CA LEU A 476 -7.66 -5.64 15.21
C LEU A 476 -6.59 -5.01 16.10
N LYS A 477 -5.84 -4.08 15.53
CA LYS A 477 -4.99 -3.15 16.27
C LYS A 477 -5.83 -1.98 16.76
N ASN A 478 -6.66 -1.38 15.91
CA ASN A 478 -7.41 -0.19 16.29
C ASN A 478 -8.90 -0.37 16.00
N LEU A 479 -9.73 0.01 16.95
CA LEU A 479 -11.18 -0.04 16.83
C LEU A 479 -11.75 1.30 17.27
N LYS A 480 -12.63 1.90 16.47
CA LYS A 480 -13.28 3.17 16.81
C LYS A 480 -14.79 2.99 16.90
N PHE A 481 -15.37 3.39 18.02
CA PHE A 481 -16.82 3.41 18.20
C PHE A 481 -17.36 4.84 18.10
N PHE A 482 -18.61 4.96 17.67
CA PHE A 482 -19.33 6.23 17.79
C PHE A 482 -19.71 6.50 19.24
N ASN A 483 -19.39 7.70 19.71
CA ASN A 483 -19.91 8.29 20.94
C ASN A 483 -19.88 9.81 20.83
N ASP A 484 -20.94 10.46 21.32
CA ASP A 484 -21.10 11.91 21.41
C ASP A 484 -21.42 12.37 22.85
N LYS A 485 -21.36 11.45 23.82
CA LYS A 485 -21.66 11.70 25.25
C LYS A 485 -20.44 11.45 26.14
N PRO A 486 -20.44 11.97 27.39
CA PRO A 486 -19.38 11.65 28.35
C PRO A 486 -19.31 10.17 28.75
N TYR A 487 -20.42 9.43 28.67
CA TYR A 487 -20.47 8.01 28.97
C TYR A 487 -20.82 7.23 27.71
N PHE A 488 -20.02 6.21 27.38
CA PHE A 488 -20.35 5.29 26.30
C PHE A 488 -21.44 4.32 26.79
N GLN A 489 -22.62 4.42 26.18
CA GLN A 489 -23.79 3.66 26.59
C GLN A 489 -23.78 2.24 26.00
N LEU A 490 -24.00 1.25 26.86
CA LEU A 490 -24.04 -0.18 26.56
C LEU A 490 -25.25 -0.85 27.22
N LYS A 491 -25.66 -1.99 26.69
CA LYS A 491 -26.40 -3.04 27.40
C LYS A 491 -25.40 -4.09 27.87
N THR A 492 -25.69 -4.78 28.97
CA THR A 492 -24.86 -5.91 29.43
C THR A 492 -24.70 -6.99 28.35
N ALA A 493 -25.77 -7.21 27.56
CA ALA A 493 -25.78 -8.15 26.45
C ALA A 493 -24.89 -7.74 25.26
N ASP A 494 -24.46 -6.48 25.15
CA ASP A 494 -23.52 -6.04 24.10
C ASP A 494 -22.12 -6.60 24.36
N LEU A 495 -21.75 -6.75 25.63
CA LEU A 495 -20.45 -7.28 26.06
C LEU A 495 -20.45 -8.80 26.10
N ASP A 496 -21.61 -9.42 26.34
CA ASP A 496 -21.73 -10.87 26.25
C ASP A 496 -21.58 -11.33 24.80
N GLN A 497 -20.59 -12.18 24.54
CA GLN A 497 -20.10 -12.50 23.20
C GLN A 497 -19.59 -11.27 22.42
N GLY A 498 -19.11 -10.23 23.10
CA GLY A 498 -18.58 -8.99 22.50
C GLY A 498 -17.23 -9.11 21.79
N GLN A 499 -16.52 -10.23 21.96
CA GLN A 499 -15.28 -10.64 21.26
C GLN A 499 -14.06 -9.70 21.31
N LEU A 500 -14.07 -8.57 22.02
CA LEU A 500 -12.93 -7.65 22.17
C LEU A 500 -11.69 -8.37 22.73
N ASP A 501 -11.89 -9.23 23.73
CA ASP A 501 -10.85 -10.06 24.36
C ASP A 501 -10.20 -11.09 23.41
N LYS A 502 -10.91 -11.43 22.34
CA LYS A 502 -10.46 -12.39 21.33
C LYS A 502 -9.95 -11.73 20.07
N VAL A 503 -10.53 -10.63 19.63
CA VAL A 503 -10.27 -10.04 18.30
C VAL A 503 -9.20 -8.95 18.38
N MET A 504 -9.08 -8.23 19.49
CA MET A 504 -8.02 -7.24 19.63
C MET A 504 -6.64 -7.94 19.71
N ALA A 505 -5.63 -7.35 19.08
CA ALA A 505 -4.25 -7.83 19.03
C ALA A 505 -3.52 -7.52 20.36
N LEU A 506 -3.94 -8.19 21.45
CA LEU A 506 -3.42 -7.95 22.80
C LEU A 506 -1.97 -8.43 22.95
N GLY A 507 -1.12 -7.62 23.58
CA GLY A 507 0.27 -7.98 23.91
C GLY A 507 1.25 -7.97 22.73
N GLU A 508 0.83 -7.55 21.53
CA GLU A 508 1.72 -7.45 20.39
C GLU A 508 2.56 -6.14 20.45
N PRO A 509 3.90 -6.22 20.43
CA PRO A 509 4.79 -5.07 20.68
C PRO A 509 4.93 -4.13 19.47
N GLU A 510 4.56 -4.58 18.27
CA GLU A 510 4.78 -3.82 17.04
C GLU A 510 3.77 -2.67 16.88
N PRO A 511 4.23 -1.44 16.54
CA PRO A 511 3.37 -0.33 16.15
C PRO A 511 2.49 -0.68 14.93
N PRO A 512 1.26 -0.12 14.84
CA PRO A 512 0.63 0.77 15.81
C PRO A 512 0.22 0.01 17.08
N ARG A 513 0.17 0.73 18.21
CA ARG A 513 -0.31 0.14 19.46
C ARG A 513 -1.79 -0.26 19.33
N THR A 514 -2.14 -1.36 19.98
CA THR A 514 -3.53 -1.80 20.07
C THR A 514 -4.33 -0.82 20.92
N GLU A 515 -5.41 -0.25 20.40
CA GLU A 515 -6.22 0.75 21.10
C GLU A 515 -7.70 0.74 20.67
N ILE A 516 -8.56 1.25 21.55
CA ILE A 516 -9.96 1.53 21.23
C ILE A 516 -10.18 3.05 21.33
N GLN A 517 -10.87 3.64 20.36
CA GLN A 517 -11.14 5.08 20.30
C GLN A 517 -12.65 5.34 20.27
N PHE A 518 -13.04 6.55 20.68
CA PHE A 518 -14.40 7.05 20.54
C PHE A 518 -14.41 8.26 19.58
N SER A 519 -15.52 8.49 18.87
CA SER A 519 -15.62 9.59 17.90
C SER A 519 -15.50 10.98 18.53
N ASN A 520 -15.89 11.16 19.79
CA ASN A 520 -15.68 12.38 20.58
C ASN A 520 -14.32 12.41 21.33
N GLY A 521 -13.40 11.51 20.99
CA GLY A 521 -12.05 11.49 21.55
C GLY A 521 -12.02 11.30 23.07
N GLN A 522 -11.40 12.24 23.77
CA GLN A 522 -11.17 12.18 25.23
C GLN A 522 -12.38 12.64 26.06
N GLU A 523 -13.47 13.06 25.42
CA GLU A 523 -14.70 13.43 26.14
C GLU A 523 -15.41 12.21 26.76
N THR A 524 -15.18 11.01 26.22
CA THR A 524 -15.65 9.78 26.84
C THR A 524 -14.84 9.48 28.10
N ILE A 525 -15.49 9.54 29.26
CA ILE A 525 -14.85 9.36 30.57
C ILE A 525 -15.19 8.04 31.25
N GLY A 526 -16.25 7.33 30.82
CA GLY A 526 -16.71 6.10 31.45
C GLY A 526 -17.78 5.36 30.65
N ILE A 527 -18.36 4.33 31.26
CA ILE A 527 -19.42 3.48 30.67
C ILE A 527 -20.76 3.76 31.35
N LYS A 528 -21.87 3.74 30.60
CA LYS A 528 -23.24 3.75 31.14
C LYS A 528 -23.96 2.47 30.71
N PHE A 529 -24.39 1.64 31.66
CA PHE A 529 -25.30 0.54 31.36
C PHE A 529 -26.74 1.02 31.34
N SER A 530 -27.47 0.61 30.31
CA SER A 530 -28.90 0.94 30.11
C SER A 530 -29.84 -0.13 30.66
N ASP A 531 -29.31 -1.26 31.12
CA ASP A 531 -30.06 -2.37 31.72
C ASP A 531 -29.51 -2.76 33.11
N SER A 532 -30.20 -3.67 33.79
CA SER A 532 -29.91 -4.04 35.19
C SER A 532 -29.39 -5.47 35.37
N ASN A 533 -29.10 -6.18 34.28
CA ASN A 533 -28.64 -7.57 34.32
C ASN A 533 -27.19 -7.65 34.82
N THR A 534 -26.80 -8.78 35.43
CA THR A 534 -25.40 -9.05 35.76
C THR A 534 -24.59 -9.45 34.52
N LEU A 535 -23.29 -9.20 34.54
CA LEU A 535 -22.36 -9.56 33.47
C LEU A 535 -21.88 -11.01 33.61
N SER A 536 -21.77 -11.72 32.48
CA SER A 536 -21.07 -13.01 32.41
C SER A 536 -19.55 -12.84 32.55
N THR A 537 -18.81 -13.93 32.76
CA THR A 537 -17.33 -13.89 32.74
C THR A 537 -16.79 -13.36 31.41
N SER A 538 -17.40 -13.75 30.30
CA SER A 538 -17.03 -13.23 28.97
C SER A 538 -17.28 -11.72 28.90
N ALA A 539 -18.42 -11.25 29.39
CA ALA A 539 -18.77 -9.84 29.37
C ALA A 539 -17.84 -8.99 30.25
N LEU A 540 -17.43 -9.51 31.41
CA LEU A 540 -16.43 -8.86 32.28
C LEU A 540 -15.05 -8.76 31.61
N SER A 541 -14.59 -9.81 30.94
CA SER A 541 -13.33 -9.76 30.19
C SER A 541 -13.37 -8.74 29.04
N ASN A 542 -14.50 -8.67 28.32
CA ASN A 542 -14.72 -7.68 27.27
C ASN A 542 -14.76 -6.25 27.81
N LEU A 543 -15.38 -6.03 28.98
CA LEU A 543 -15.41 -4.72 29.66
C LEU A 543 -14.00 -4.26 30.07
N ASP A 544 -13.19 -5.17 30.62
CA ASP A 544 -11.83 -4.85 31.04
C ASP A 544 -10.94 -4.49 29.85
N VAL A 545 -11.06 -5.22 28.73
CA VAL A 545 -10.36 -4.90 27.48
C VAL A 545 -10.83 -3.56 26.91
N LEU A 546 -12.14 -3.29 26.91
CA LEU A 546 -12.71 -2.02 26.45
C LEU A 546 -12.13 -0.83 27.22
N ILE A 547 -12.14 -0.90 28.56
CA ILE A 547 -11.64 0.18 29.42
C ILE A 547 -10.12 0.32 29.28
N THR A 548 -9.38 -0.80 29.28
CA THR A 548 -7.91 -0.79 29.21
C THR A 548 -7.43 -0.20 27.89
N LEU A 549 -8.00 -0.63 26.75
CA LEU A 549 -7.56 -0.18 25.44
C LEU A 549 -8.08 1.22 25.08
N SER A 550 -9.22 1.64 25.64
CA SER A 550 -9.73 3.00 25.44
C SER A 550 -9.16 4.02 26.42
N LYS A 551 -8.49 3.57 27.49
CA LYS A 551 -7.86 4.40 28.52
C LYS A 551 -8.83 5.34 29.24
N ILE A 552 -10.13 5.05 29.18
CA ILE A 552 -11.13 5.75 29.98
C ILE A 552 -11.03 5.33 31.44
N SER A 553 -11.61 6.12 32.34
CA SER A 553 -11.61 5.77 33.77
C SER A 553 -12.51 4.56 34.04
N ARG A 554 -12.27 3.85 35.15
CA ARG A 554 -13.11 2.73 35.63
C ARG A 554 -14.47 3.18 36.20
N LYS A 555 -15.00 4.34 35.74
CA LYS A 555 -16.30 4.88 36.13
C LYS A 555 -17.42 4.21 35.35
N ILE A 556 -18.42 3.71 36.07
CA ILE A 556 -19.60 3.07 35.50
C ILE A 556 -20.87 3.70 36.07
N GLN A 557 -21.81 4.04 35.20
CA GLN A 557 -23.17 4.40 35.55
C GLN A 557 -24.10 3.20 35.33
N ILE A 558 -25.00 2.95 36.27
CA ILE A 558 -26.03 1.90 36.18
C ILE A 558 -27.42 2.46 36.54
N PRO A 559 -28.52 1.79 36.15
CA PRO A 559 -29.86 2.15 36.62
C PRO A 559 -29.99 2.03 38.14
N LYS A 560 -30.77 2.92 38.78
CA LYS A 560 -30.99 2.96 40.26
C LYS A 560 -31.41 1.64 40.91
N ASN A 561 -32.04 0.74 40.17
CA ASN A 561 -32.54 -0.55 40.66
C ASN A 561 -31.61 -1.74 40.36
N ALA A 562 -30.44 -1.51 39.76
CA ALA A 562 -29.51 -2.56 39.33
C ALA A 562 -28.57 -3.03 40.48
N ASN A 563 -29.11 -3.36 41.65
CA ASN A 563 -28.33 -3.69 42.86
C ASN A 563 -27.34 -4.85 42.66
N ALA A 564 -27.74 -5.92 41.97
CA ALA A 564 -26.87 -7.07 41.74
C ALA A 564 -25.68 -6.72 40.82
N LEU A 565 -25.94 -5.96 39.75
CA LEU A 565 -24.90 -5.45 38.85
C LEU A 565 -23.96 -4.49 39.59
N LYS A 566 -24.50 -3.63 40.46
CA LYS A 566 -23.72 -2.70 41.30
C LYS A 566 -22.67 -3.42 42.13
N GLU A 567 -23.11 -4.41 42.92
CA GLU A 567 -22.22 -5.18 43.79
C GLU A 567 -21.21 -5.99 42.99
N GLN A 568 -21.64 -6.59 41.87
CA GLN A 568 -20.73 -7.30 40.97
C GLN A 568 -19.61 -6.37 40.46
N LEU A 569 -19.95 -5.20 39.91
CA LEU A 569 -18.98 -4.27 39.35
C LEU A 569 -18.04 -3.68 40.43
N LYS A 570 -18.56 -3.37 41.62
CA LYS A 570 -17.71 -2.94 42.74
C LYS A 570 -16.69 -3.99 43.15
N ASN A 571 -17.10 -5.27 43.19
CA ASN A 571 -16.20 -6.38 43.50
C ASN A 571 -15.08 -6.57 42.45
N TYR A 572 -15.30 -6.11 41.22
CA TYR A 572 -14.29 -6.08 40.15
C TYR A 572 -13.47 -4.77 40.11
N GLY A 573 -13.66 -3.87 41.09
CA GLY A 573 -12.87 -2.66 41.27
C GLY A 573 -13.30 -1.49 40.37
N TYR A 574 -14.57 -1.43 39.97
CA TYR A 574 -15.14 -0.28 39.25
C TYR A 574 -15.76 0.75 40.21
N ASP A 575 -15.70 2.03 39.83
CA ASP A 575 -16.37 3.13 40.52
C ASP A 575 -17.80 3.28 39.98
N VAL A 576 -18.78 2.81 40.75
CA VAL A 576 -20.16 2.65 40.29
C VAL A 576 -21.07 3.71 40.87
N THR A 577 -21.73 4.48 39.99
CA THR A 577 -22.76 5.47 40.34
C THR A 577 -24.10 5.09 39.75
N GLU A 578 -25.19 5.49 40.41
CA GLU A 578 -26.56 5.25 39.95
C GLU A 578 -27.09 6.47 39.18
N THR A 579 -27.85 6.23 38.11
CA THR A 579 -28.53 7.28 37.35
C THR A 579 -30.02 6.98 37.19
N SER A 580 -30.83 8.05 37.16
CA SER A 580 -32.28 8.01 36.93
C SER A 580 -32.67 8.11 35.45
N GLU A 581 -31.73 8.42 34.56
CA GLU A 581 -31.99 8.58 33.12
C GLU A 581 -31.80 7.24 32.39
N ILE A 582 -32.91 6.53 32.15
CA ILE A 582 -32.97 5.53 31.07
C ILE A 582 -33.23 6.35 29.80
N ASP A 583 -32.18 6.78 29.13
CA ASP A 583 -32.33 7.43 27.83
C ASP A 583 -32.68 6.35 26.80
N ASP A 584 -33.95 6.29 26.42
CA ASP A 584 -34.40 5.51 25.27
C ASP A 584 -33.73 6.06 24.02
N ILE A 585 -32.99 5.19 23.34
CA ILE A 585 -32.31 5.53 22.11
C ILE A 585 -33.35 5.52 20.98
N THR A 586 -33.87 6.67 20.60
CA THR A 586 -34.57 6.87 19.33
C THR A 586 -33.58 7.39 18.29
N PHE A 587 -33.18 6.52 17.35
CA PHE A 587 -32.48 6.95 16.14
C PHE A 587 -33.53 7.23 15.05
N ASN A 588 -33.48 8.42 14.46
CA ASN A 588 -34.23 8.78 13.24
C ASN A 588 -33.39 8.46 12.00
#